data_AF-A0A5N5F2L0-F1
#
_entry.id   AF-A0A5N5F2L0-F1
#
_cell.length_a   1.000
_cell.length_b   1.000
_cell.length_c   1.000
_cell.angle_alpha   90.00
_cell.angle_beta   90.00
_cell.angle_gamma   90.00
#
_symmetry.space_group_name_H-M   'P 1'
#
loop_
_entity.id
_entity.type
_entity.pdbx_description
1 polymer ?
#
loop_
_entity_poly.entity_id
_entity_poly.type
_entity_poly.pdbx_seq_one_letter_code
_entity_poly.pdbx_strand_id
1 'polypeptide(L)'
;MFLQRLAVSSFRSRRFFSSNSGNNDLARTIAELNKEMESVFGEHPASGPPSFPNNDSMAQEPQLAPQEEGENELVLTHIGSTGEAQMVDVSPKQSTKRTAISSGKDFTVDIEAEASSTGKTGVEMEAMTAVSVAGLTVYDMCKAASKSIQITDIRLESKTGGKSGDWSREE
;
A
#
# COMPACT_ATOMS: atom_id res chain seq x y z
N MET A 1 -31.59 10.85 22.94
CA MET A 1 -30.92 12.08 22.48
C MET A 1 -29.42 11.78 22.36
N PHE A 2 -28.85 12.14 21.21
CA PHE A 2 -27.42 12.13 20.85
C PHE A 2 -26.68 10.79 20.73
N LEU A 3 -26.63 10.26 19.50
CA LEU A 3 -25.43 9.60 18.98
C LEU A 3 -25.06 10.28 17.65
N GLN A 4 -23.91 10.94 17.66
CA GLN A 4 -23.34 11.68 16.54
C GLN A 4 -23.07 10.74 15.36
N ARG A 5 -23.57 11.16 14.19
CA ARG A 5 -23.13 10.66 12.89
C ARG A 5 -21.66 11.06 12.69
N LEU A 6 -20.76 10.08 12.73
CA LEU A 6 -19.43 10.22 12.17
C LEU A 6 -19.53 9.96 10.66
N ALA A 7 -19.61 11.06 9.91
CA ALA A 7 -19.37 11.05 8.48
C ALA A 7 -17.91 10.66 8.25
N VAL A 8 -17.66 9.39 7.93
CA VAL A 8 -16.40 9.00 7.32
C VAL A 8 -16.40 9.64 5.94
N SER A 9 -15.59 10.68 5.79
CA SER A 9 -15.26 11.27 4.50
C SER A 9 -14.71 10.16 3.61
N SER A 10 -15.57 9.68 2.72
CA SER A 10 -15.17 8.85 1.58
C SER A 10 -14.03 9.58 0.89
N PHE A 11 -12.83 9.00 0.96
CA PHE A 11 -11.69 9.42 0.14
C PHE A 11 -12.02 9.02 -1.30
N ARG A 12 -12.91 9.79 -1.92
CA ARG A 12 -13.33 9.65 -3.29
C ARG A 12 -12.22 10.23 -4.15
N SER A 13 -11.12 9.49 -4.27
CA SER A 13 -10.02 9.84 -5.15
C SER A 13 -10.49 9.69 -6.60
N ARG A 14 -11.11 10.75 -7.14
CA ARG A 14 -11.37 10.86 -8.57
C ARG A 14 -10.09 11.31 -9.26
N ARG A 15 -9.12 10.40 -9.43
CA ARG A 15 -8.07 10.62 -10.44
C ARG A 15 -8.56 10.02 -11.75
N PHE A 16 -9.19 10.86 -12.57
CA PHE A 16 -9.48 10.55 -13.97
C PHE A 16 -8.15 10.56 -14.73
N PHE A 17 -7.66 9.39 -15.14
CA PHE A 17 -6.61 9.31 -16.15
C PHE A 17 -7.26 9.45 -17.53
N SER A 18 -7.33 10.67 -18.04
CA SER A 18 -7.62 10.93 -19.44
C SER A 18 -6.29 11.07 -20.16
N SER A 19 -5.96 10.12 -21.05
CA SER A 19 -4.84 10.28 -21.98
C SER A 19 -5.37 10.94 -23.25
N ASN A 20 -4.92 12.16 -23.52
CA ASN A 20 -4.86 12.66 -24.88
C ASN A 20 -3.57 13.48 -25.06
N SER A 21 -2.76 13.00 -25.99
CA SER A 21 -1.59 13.60 -26.64
C SER A 21 -1.10 14.98 -26.15
N GLY A 22 0.14 15.04 -25.67
CA GLY A 22 0.87 16.29 -25.44
C GLY A 22 2.12 16.09 -24.59
N ASN A 23 3.28 16.01 -25.23
CA ASN A 23 4.55 15.57 -24.68
C ASN A 23 5.23 16.57 -23.69
N ASN A 24 4.47 17.28 -22.85
CA ASN A 24 5.00 18.38 -22.03
C ASN A 24 4.71 18.30 -20.51
N ASP A 25 4.11 17.22 -19.98
CA ASP A 25 3.68 17.24 -18.57
C ASP A 25 4.12 16.03 -17.72
N LEU A 26 4.97 15.15 -18.26
CA LEU A 26 5.50 14.00 -17.52
C LEU A 26 6.49 14.45 -16.42
N ALA A 27 7.35 15.41 -16.73
CA ALA A 27 8.34 15.91 -15.77
C ALA A 27 7.67 16.61 -14.57
N ARG A 28 6.54 17.27 -14.81
CA ARG A 28 5.77 17.96 -13.77
C ARG A 28 5.03 16.97 -12.86
N THR A 29 4.41 15.94 -13.45
CA THR A 29 3.76 14.88 -12.67
C THR A 29 4.75 14.08 -11.84
N ILE A 30 5.95 13.80 -12.37
CA ILE A 30 7.03 13.15 -11.60
C ILE A 30 7.48 14.06 -10.44
N ALA A 31 7.64 15.36 -10.67
CA ALA A 31 8.02 16.30 -9.62
C ALA A 31 6.93 16.45 -8.54
N GLU A 32 5.64 16.45 -8.91
CA GLU A 32 4.53 16.47 -7.97
C GLU A 32 4.47 15.20 -7.12
N LEU A 33 4.73 14.03 -7.72
CA LEU A 33 4.79 12.76 -7.01
C LEU A 33 5.96 12.70 -6.03
N ASN A 34 7.14 13.17 -6.46
CA ASN A 34 8.33 13.22 -5.60
C ASN A 34 8.13 14.18 -4.44
N LYS A 35 7.42 15.30 -4.65
CA LYS A 35 7.07 16.24 -3.58
C LYS A 35 6.04 15.66 -2.59
N GLU A 36 5.05 14.89 -3.07
CA GLU A 36 4.16 14.12 -2.19
C GLU A 36 4.96 13.09 -1.38
N MET A 37 5.91 12.39 -2.00
CA MET A 37 6.78 11.42 -1.33
C MET A 37 7.69 12.07 -0.27
N GLU A 38 8.33 13.20 -0.58
CA GLU A 38 9.16 13.96 0.37
C GLU A 38 8.34 14.48 1.56
N SER A 39 7.07 14.87 1.33
CA SER A 39 6.16 15.30 2.40
C SER A 39 5.75 14.16 3.33
N VAL A 40 5.81 12.90 2.87
CA VAL A 40 5.43 11.71 3.66
C VAL A 40 6.66 11.07 4.32
N PHE A 41 7.83 11.12 3.68
CA PHE A 41 9.02 10.33 4.06
C PHE A 41 10.27 11.17 4.42
N GLY A 42 10.29 12.49 4.19
CA GLY A 42 11.46 13.35 4.42
C GLY A 42 12.50 13.34 3.28
N GLU A 43 13.49 14.25 3.31
CA GLU A 43 14.52 14.38 2.26
C GLU A 43 15.56 13.24 2.29
N HIS A 44 16.01 12.81 1.10
CA HIS A 44 17.05 11.80 0.93
C HIS A 44 18.45 12.44 0.99
N PRO A 45 19.43 11.89 1.74
CA PRO A 45 20.79 12.43 1.77
C PRO A 45 21.45 12.34 0.39
N ALA A 46 22.09 13.44 -0.04
CA ALA A 46 22.76 13.54 -1.32
C ALA A 46 23.98 12.61 -1.40
N SER A 47 24.02 11.76 -2.42
CA SER A 47 25.12 10.85 -2.73
C SER A 47 26.34 11.61 -3.26
N GLY A 48 27.45 11.59 -2.52
CA GLY A 48 28.77 11.92 -3.02
C GLY A 48 29.84 11.16 -2.22
N PRO A 49 30.82 10.50 -2.86
CA PRO A 49 31.86 9.78 -2.12
C PRO A 49 32.89 10.79 -1.57
N PRO A 50 33.29 10.72 -0.29
CA PRO A 50 34.35 11.57 0.20
C PRO A 50 35.72 11.05 -0.27
N SER A 51 36.49 11.98 -0.82
CA SER A 51 37.89 11.83 -1.22
C SER A 51 38.78 11.51 -0.01
N PHE A 52 39.63 10.49 -0.11
CA PHE A 52 40.67 10.21 0.90
C PHE A 52 41.98 10.95 0.56
N PRO A 53 42.56 11.73 1.48
CA PRO A 53 44.00 11.97 1.50
C PRO A 53 44.66 11.08 2.56
N ASN A 54 45.74 10.41 2.13
CA ASN A 54 46.63 9.60 2.94
C ASN A 54 47.24 10.38 4.11
N ASN A 55 47.47 9.72 5.24
CA ASN A 55 48.64 10.04 6.04
C ASN A 55 49.13 8.85 6.87
N ASP A 56 50.41 8.54 6.64
CA ASP A 56 51.26 7.80 7.56
C ASP A 56 51.38 8.52 8.90
N SER A 57 51.66 7.73 9.94
CA SER A 57 52.38 8.07 11.17
C SER A 57 51.58 7.96 12.47
N MET A 58 51.93 6.89 13.18
CA MET A 58 51.90 6.71 14.63
C MET A 58 52.30 7.98 15.41
N ALA A 59 51.46 8.37 16.38
CA ALA A 59 51.90 8.86 17.68
C ALA A 59 50.74 8.72 18.68
N GLN A 60 51.00 7.99 19.77
CA GLN A 60 50.13 7.83 20.94
C GLN A 60 50.12 9.07 21.83
N GLU A 61 48.97 9.38 22.44
CA GLU A 61 48.96 9.89 23.81
C GLU A 61 47.61 9.55 24.50
N PRO A 62 47.61 8.99 25.74
CA PRO A 62 46.39 8.65 26.46
C PRO A 62 45.98 9.81 27.37
N GLN A 63 44.77 10.37 27.19
CA GLN A 63 44.24 11.33 28.16
C GLN A 63 42.78 11.06 28.54
N LEU A 64 42.62 11.10 29.86
CA LEU A 64 41.49 10.99 30.78
C LEU A 64 40.15 11.51 30.27
N ALA A 65 39.09 10.78 30.64
CA ALA A 65 37.69 11.16 30.45
C ALA A 65 37.32 12.44 31.21
N PRO A 66 36.40 13.23 30.62
CA PRO A 66 35.26 13.75 31.36
C PRO A 66 33.95 13.16 30.83
N GLN A 67 32.99 13.02 31.75
CA GLN A 67 31.62 12.58 31.50
C GLN A 67 30.87 13.63 30.67
N GLU A 68 30.11 13.21 29.66
CA GLU A 68 29.13 14.06 28.99
C GLU A 68 27.78 13.35 28.99
N GLU A 69 26.81 14.00 29.63
CA GLU A 69 25.38 13.72 29.50
C GLU A 69 24.95 14.12 28.08
N GLY A 70 24.18 13.29 27.37
CA GLY A 70 23.74 13.69 26.04
C GLY A 70 22.79 12.70 25.37
N GLU A 71 21.52 13.12 25.34
CA GLU A 71 20.56 12.87 24.26
C GLU A 71 20.14 11.41 24.07
N ASN A 72 18.96 11.08 24.60
CA ASN A 72 18.26 9.83 24.37
C ASN A 72 17.71 9.83 22.93
N GLU A 73 18.62 9.75 21.97
CA GLU A 73 18.32 9.52 20.56
C GLU A 73 17.58 8.18 20.49
N LEU A 74 16.42 8.14 19.81
CA LEU A 74 15.62 6.93 19.70
C LEU A 74 16.33 5.93 18.77
N VAL A 75 17.34 5.25 19.31
CA VAL A 75 18.15 4.28 18.58
C VAL A 75 17.27 3.09 18.20
N LEU A 76 17.10 2.87 16.90
CA LEU A 76 16.43 1.69 16.38
C LEU A 76 17.26 0.45 16.69
N THR A 77 16.63 -0.55 17.30
CA THR A 77 17.36 -1.75 17.76
C THR A 77 17.58 -2.78 16.65
N HIS A 78 16.83 -2.72 15.55
CA HIS A 78 16.86 -3.72 14.47
C HIS A 78 17.60 -3.25 13.20
N ILE A 79 18.15 -2.02 13.22
CA ILE A 79 18.87 -1.40 12.10
C ILE A 79 20.22 -0.93 12.65
N GLY A 80 21.32 -1.34 12.01
CA GLY A 80 22.68 -0.94 12.38
C GLY A 80 22.99 0.50 12.01
N SER A 81 24.11 1.04 12.51
CA SER A 81 24.53 2.43 12.25
C SER A 81 24.77 2.75 10.76
N THR A 82 24.97 1.72 9.93
CA THR A 82 25.15 1.83 8.48
C THR A 82 23.89 1.50 7.68
N GLY A 83 22.73 1.29 8.34
CA GLY A 83 21.41 1.12 7.72
C GLY A 83 21.03 -0.32 7.35
N GLU A 84 21.92 -1.29 7.57
CA GLU A 84 21.66 -2.71 7.39
C GLU A 84 20.80 -3.29 8.51
N ALA A 85 20.02 -4.31 8.17
CA ALA A 85 19.28 -5.06 9.17
C ALA A 85 20.25 -5.84 10.07
N GLN A 86 20.12 -5.67 11.39
CA GLN A 86 20.94 -6.35 12.38
C GLN A 86 20.05 -7.07 13.40
N MET A 87 20.38 -8.33 13.70
CA MET A 87 19.69 -9.08 14.75
C MET A 87 20.21 -8.66 16.12
N VAL A 88 19.30 -8.25 17.02
CA VAL A 88 19.63 -7.88 18.40
C VAL A 88 20.12 -9.10 19.17
N ASP A 89 21.21 -8.96 19.93
CA ASP A 89 21.63 -9.98 20.88
C ASP A 89 20.58 -10.15 21.99
N VAL A 90 19.98 -11.33 22.04
CA VAL A 90 18.97 -11.71 23.03
C VAL A 90 19.51 -12.67 24.09
N SER A 91 20.79 -13.03 24.03
CA SER A 91 21.46 -13.93 24.96
C SER A 91 21.36 -13.51 26.44
N PRO A 92 21.42 -12.22 26.82
CA PRO A 92 21.26 -11.83 28.22
C PRO A 92 19.81 -11.91 28.74
N LYS A 93 18.82 -12.18 27.87
CA LYS A 93 17.40 -12.19 28.26
C LYS A 93 17.01 -13.53 28.88
N GLN A 94 16.27 -13.51 30.00
CA GLN A 94 15.75 -14.73 30.60
C GLN A 94 14.65 -15.38 29.74
N SER A 95 14.74 -16.70 29.58
CA SER A 95 13.75 -17.49 28.84
C SER A 95 12.41 -17.52 29.59
N THR A 96 11.34 -17.17 28.87
CA THR A 96 9.98 -17.00 29.41
C THR A 96 8.95 -17.52 28.39
N LYS A 97 7.79 -18.00 28.85
CA LYS A 97 6.70 -18.42 27.95
C LYS A 97 6.14 -17.20 27.23
N ARG A 98 6.19 -17.19 25.90
CA ARG A 98 5.70 -16.09 25.05
C ARG A 98 4.68 -16.64 24.07
N THR A 99 3.51 -16.01 24.00
CA THR A 99 2.48 -16.30 23.02
C THR A 99 2.16 -15.01 22.30
N ALA A 100 2.23 -15.03 20.97
CA ALA A 100 1.76 -13.95 20.13
C ALA A 100 0.62 -14.49 19.27
N ILE A 101 -0.46 -13.72 19.21
CA ILE A 101 -1.60 -13.99 18.32
C ILE A 101 -1.72 -12.75 17.46
N SER A 102 -1.61 -12.91 16.14
CA SER A 102 -1.94 -11.88 15.18
C SER A 102 -3.25 -12.25 14.48
N SER A 103 -4.12 -11.27 14.28
CA SER A 103 -5.28 -11.38 13.41
C SER A 103 -5.16 -10.32 12.32
N GLY A 104 -5.05 -10.74 11.07
CA GLY A 104 -5.15 -9.86 9.91
C GLY A 104 -6.61 -9.67 9.53
N LYS A 105 -6.93 -8.52 8.91
CA LYS A 105 -8.22 -8.29 8.26
C LYS A 105 -8.05 -8.62 6.78
N ASP A 106 -8.91 -9.45 6.23
CA ASP A 106 -8.91 -9.72 4.79
C ASP A 106 -9.39 -8.44 4.08
N PHE A 107 -8.59 -7.95 3.12
CA PHE A 107 -8.97 -6.84 2.27
C PHE A 107 -9.59 -7.40 0.99
N THR A 108 -10.79 -6.96 0.65
CA THR A 108 -11.52 -7.37 -0.56
C THR A 108 -11.76 -6.18 -1.49
N VAL A 109 -11.96 -6.48 -2.78
CA VAL A 109 -12.40 -5.51 -3.80
C VAL A 109 -13.74 -5.99 -4.32
N ASP A 110 -14.80 -5.23 -4.04
CA ASP A 110 -16.15 -5.55 -4.50
C ASP A 110 -16.37 -4.96 -5.90
N ILE A 111 -16.92 -5.76 -6.81
CA ILE A 111 -17.16 -5.39 -8.21
C ILE A 111 -18.64 -5.61 -8.53
N GLU A 112 -19.31 -4.53 -8.92
CA GLU A 112 -20.69 -4.54 -9.38
C GLU A 112 -20.75 -4.06 -10.84
N ALA A 113 -21.57 -4.72 -11.66
CA ALA A 113 -21.80 -4.31 -13.04
C ALA A 113 -23.29 -4.37 -13.39
N GLU A 114 -23.74 -3.35 -14.11
CA GLU A 114 -25.10 -3.24 -14.66
C GLU A 114 -25.02 -3.25 -16.18
N ALA A 115 -25.88 -4.04 -16.81
CA ALA A 115 -26.07 -4.05 -18.27
C ALA A 115 -27.54 -3.78 -18.58
N SER A 116 -27.80 -3.01 -19.63
CA SER A 116 -29.15 -2.74 -20.14
C SER A 116 -29.17 -2.77 -21.66
N SER A 117 -30.22 -3.35 -22.24
CA SER A 117 -30.41 -3.44 -23.69
C SER A 117 -31.88 -3.61 -24.04
N THR A 118 -32.28 -3.10 -25.21
CA THR A 118 -33.61 -3.32 -25.78
C THR A 118 -33.50 -4.48 -26.78
N GLY A 119 -33.75 -5.70 -26.30
CA GLY A 119 -33.58 -6.92 -27.09
C GLY A 119 -34.61 -8.00 -26.78
N LYS A 120 -34.55 -9.10 -27.52
CA LYS A 120 -35.39 -10.29 -27.29
C LYS A 120 -34.87 -11.18 -26.15
N THR A 121 -33.62 -10.98 -25.75
CA THR A 121 -32.93 -11.73 -24.70
C THR A 121 -32.58 -10.81 -23.54
N GLY A 122 -32.44 -11.38 -22.35
CA GLY A 122 -31.89 -10.66 -21.20
C GLY A 122 -30.39 -10.40 -21.38
N VAL A 123 -29.84 -9.60 -20.47
CA VAL A 123 -28.44 -9.16 -20.45
C VAL A 123 -27.67 -9.68 -19.22
N GLU A 124 -28.13 -10.81 -18.67
CA GLU A 124 -27.54 -11.43 -17.48
C GLU A 124 -26.06 -11.79 -17.74
N MET A 125 -25.76 -12.25 -18.96
CA MET A 125 -24.40 -12.66 -19.36
C MET A 125 -23.46 -11.46 -19.53
N GLU A 126 -23.96 -10.35 -20.05
CA GLU A 126 -23.19 -9.11 -20.23
C GLU A 126 -22.75 -8.56 -18.88
N ALA A 127 -23.68 -8.51 -17.90
CA ALA A 127 -23.36 -8.07 -16.54
C ALA A 127 -22.34 -9.00 -15.87
N MET A 128 -22.56 -10.32 -15.88
CA MET A 128 -21.63 -11.28 -15.25
C MET A 128 -20.27 -11.32 -15.94
N THR A 129 -20.23 -11.15 -17.26
CA THR A 129 -18.97 -11.08 -18.02
C THR A 129 -18.21 -9.80 -17.68
N ALA A 130 -18.90 -8.66 -17.54
CA ALA A 130 -18.27 -7.40 -17.13
C ALA A 130 -17.60 -7.52 -15.77
N VAL A 131 -18.28 -8.09 -14.76
CA VAL A 131 -17.69 -8.36 -13.44
C VAL A 131 -16.47 -9.28 -13.54
N SER A 132 -16.59 -10.36 -14.32
CA SER A 132 -15.50 -11.33 -14.50
C SER A 132 -14.24 -10.69 -15.10
N VAL A 133 -14.41 -9.92 -16.17
CA VAL A 133 -13.29 -9.25 -16.85
C VAL A 133 -12.69 -8.14 -15.99
N ALA A 134 -13.52 -7.40 -15.25
CA ALA A 134 -13.04 -6.42 -14.29
C ALA A 134 -12.21 -7.08 -13.18
N GLY A 135 -12.68 -8.20 -12.62
CA GLY A 135 -11.93 -8.99 -11.63
C GLY A 135 -10.59 -9.50 -12.18
N LEU A 136 -10.58 -10.01 -13.41
CA LEU A 136 -9.34 -10.44 -14.08
C LEU A 136 -8.38 -9.27 -14.32
N THR A 137 -8.90 -8.09 -14.62
CA THR A 137 -8.09 -6.87 -14.79
C THR A 137 -7.46 -6.44 -13.48
N VAL A 138 -8.23 -6.48 -12.38
CA VAL A 138 -7.70 -6.21 -11.02
C VAL A 138 -6.60 -7.22 -10.67
N TYR A 139 -6.82 -8.51 -10.96
CA TYR A 139 -5.79 -9.53 -10.78
C TYR A 139 -4.54 -9.20 -11.59
N ASP A 140 -4.67 -8.80 -12.86
CA ASP A 140 -3.53 -8.47 -13.72
C ASP A 140 -2.67 -7.32 -13.16
N MET A 141 -3.32 -6.32 -12.57
CA MET A 141 -2.66 -5.18 -11.93
C MET A 141 -1.97 -5.55 -10.61
N CYS A 142 -2.52 -6.50 -9.86
CA CYS A 142 -2.07 -6.85 -8.52
C CYS A 142 -1.24 -8.15 -8.43
N LYS A 143 -1.14 -8.94 -9.50
CA LYS A 143 -0.46 -10.25 -9.52
C LYS A 143 1.02 -10.21 -9.13
N ALA A 144 1.66 -9.05 -9.26
CA ALA A 144 3.04 -8.85 -8.84
C ALA A 144 3.18 -8.76 -7.31
N ALA A 145 2.18 -8.19 -6.62
CA ALA A 145 2.17 -8.02 -5.17
C ALA A 145 1.70 -9.29 -4.46
N SER A 146 0.64 -9.93 -4.98
CA SER A 146 0.17 -11.21 -4.46
C SER A 146 -0.38 -12.10 -5.57
N LYS A 147 0.07 -13.36 -5.56
CA LYS A 147 -0.42 -14.41 -6.48
C LYS A 147 -1.59 -15.20 -5.89
N SER A 148 -1.95 -14.97 -4.63
CA SER A 148 -3.03 -15.68 -3.94
C SER A 148 -4.39 -14.98 -4.06
N ILE A 149 -4.49 -13.94 -4.89
CA ILE A 149 -5.75 -13.22 -5.12
C ILE A 149 -6.77 -14.19 -5.70
N GLN A 150 -7.94 -14.26 -5.07
CA GLN A 150 -9.06 -15.09 -5.51
C GLN A 150 -10.18 -14.20 -6.03
N ILE A 151 -10.74 -14.56 -7.18
CA ILE A 151 -11.97 -13.98 -7.70
C ILE A 151 -13.08 -14.95 -7.32
N THR A 152 -14.01 -14.51 -6.48
CA THR A 152 -15.08 -15.33 -5.90
C THR A 152 -16.43 -14.66 -6.08
N ASP A 153 -17.51 -15.39 -5.79
CA ASP A 153 -18.88 -14.85 -5.70
C ASP A 153 -19.40 -14.09 -6.93
N ILE A 154 -18.94 -14.43 -8.14
CA ILE A 154 -19.52 -13.90 -9.38
C ILE A 154 -20.94 -14.47 -9.53
N ARG A 155 -21.94 -13.61 -9.35
CA ARG A 155 -23.36 -13.99 -9.35
C ARG A 155 -24.24 -12.83 -9.79
N LEU A 156 -25.45 -13.16 -10.22
CA LEU A 156 -26.48 -12.17 -10.55
C LEU A 156 -27.17 -11.70 -9.27
N GLU A 157 -27.29 -10.39 -9.06
CA GLU A 157 -28.00 -9.81 -7.92
C GLU A 157 -29.45 -9.46 -8.26
N SER A 158 -29.70 -8.92 -9.45
CA SER A 158 -31.05 -8.66 -9.92
C SER A 158 -31.12 -8.71 -11.45
N LYS A 159 -32.34 -8.91 -11.96
CA LYS A 159 -32.68 -8.67 -13.35
C LYS A 159 -34.13 -8.21 -13.47
N THR A 160 -34.42 -7.46 -14.53
CA THR A 160 -35.78 -6.98 -14.81
C THR A 160 -36.20 -7.32 -16.23
N GLY A 161 -37.50 -7.56 -16.43
CA GLY A 161 -38.11 -7.76 -17.74
C GLY A 161 -37.96 -9.18 -18.32
N GLY A 162 -38.46 -9.31 -19.55
CA GLY A 162 -38.57 -10.61 -20.23
C GLY A 162 -39.72 -11.47 -19.71
N LYS A 163 -39.87 -12.67 -20.29
CA LYS A 163 -40.97 -13.59 -19.95
C LYS A 163 -40.93 -14.08 -18.50
N SER A 164 -39.74 -14.14 -17.90
CA SER A 164 -39.55 -14.57 -16.50
C SER A 164 -39.94 -13.51 -15.49
N GLY A 165 -40.15 -12.25 -15.91
CA GLY A 165 -40.39 -11.13 -15.02
C GLY A 165 -39.14 -10.71 -14.26
N ASP A 166 -39.36 -9.84 -13.27
CA ASP A 166 -38.29 -9.30 -12.43
C ASP A 166 -37.85 -10.33 -11.38
N TRP A 167 -36.55 -10.40 -11.12
CA TRP A 167 -35.96 -11.29 -10.15
C TRP A 167 -34.88 -10.55 -9.35
N SER A 168 -34.82 -10.82 -8.05
CA SER A 168 -33.79 -10.30 -7.14
C SER A 168 -33.34 -11.42 -6.21
N ARG A 169 -32.06 -11.43 -5.86
CA ARG A 169 -31.51 -12.31 -4.84
C ARG A 169 -32.07 -11.93 -3.47
N GLU A 170 -32.55 -12.92 -2.72
CA GLU A 170 -32.90 -12.77 -1.30
C GLU A 170 -31.62 -12.89 -0.46
N GLU A 171 -31.46 -12.02 0.54
CA GLU A 171 -30.31 -11.98 1.48
C GLU A 171 -30.22 -13.21 2.39
#